data_AF-A0A1M6E0K1-F1
#
_entry.id   AF-A0A1M6E0K1-F1
#
_cell.length_a   1.000
_cell.length_b   1.000
_cell.length_c   1.000
_cell.angle_alpha   90.00
_cell.angle_beta   90.00
_cell.angle_gamma   90.00
#
_symmetry.space_group_name_H-M   'P 1'
#
loop_
_entity.id
_entity.type
_entity.pdbx_description
1 polymer ?
#
loop_
_entity_poly.entity_id
_entity_poly.type
_entity_poly.pdbx_seq_one_letter_code
_entity_poly.pdbx_strand_id
1 'polypeptide(L)'
;MFQWKDEYVTGIQFIDEQHKMLFEIAHKAYDIYKNDLVLDKYDKIVEVIEELKEYTKYHFGEEEKFMVESKYKKFFSHKIQHDDLISDLDKMNLKDMDHNQDKALLDILNFVLEWIQNHILKTDLGMTAEIKKSLS
;
A
#
# COMPACT_ATOMS: atom_id res chain seq x y z
N MET A 1 11.02 -9.82 0.46
CA MET A 1 9.60 -9.81 0.03
C MET A 1 9.01 -8.42 0.19
N PHE A 2 9.25 -7.75 1.31
CA PHE A 2 8.70 -6.42 1.62
C PHE A 2 9.81 -5.39 1.71
N GLN A 3 10.44 -5.09 0.58
CA GLN A 3 11.56 -4.15 0.52
C GLN A 3 11.34 -3.16 -0.60
N TRP A 4 11.56 -1.88 -0.29
CA TRP A 4 11.71 -0.84 -1.28
C TRP A 4 12.89 -1.14 -2.21
N LYS A 5 12.73 -0.78 -3.49
CA LYS A 5 13.75 -0.95 -4.52
C LYS A 5 13.74 0.26 -5.44
N ASP A 6 14.87 0.49 -6.11
CA ASP A 6 15.03 1.61 -7.02
C ASP A 6 14.08 1.56 -8.23
N GLU A 7 13.58 0.37 -8.59
CA GLU A 7 12.58 0.21 -9.67
C GLU A 7 11.23 0.86 -9.36
N TYR A 8 10.94 1.19 -8.09
CA TYR A 8 9.71 1.84 -7.66
C TYR A 8 9.80 3.37 -7.65
N VAL A 9 10.98 3.95 -7.95
CA VAL A 9 11.21 5.39 -7.89
C VAL A 9 10.44 6.10 -9.01
N THR A 10 9.44 6.86 -8.61
CA THR A 10 8.65 7.74 -9.49
C THR A 10 9.39 9.03 -9.80
N GLY A 11 10.31 9.43 -8.91
CA GLY A 11 11.05 10.68 -8.94
C GLY A 11 10.16 11.89 -8.61
N ILE A 12 9.03 11.68 -7.95
CA ILE A 12 8.27 12.70 -7.25
C ILE A 12 8.48 12.42 -5.76
N GLN A 13 9.20 13.31 -5.08
CA GLN A 13 9.76 13.03 -3.75
C GLN A 13 8.72 12.55 -2.74
N PHE A 14 7.59 13.24 -2.61
CA PHE A 14 6.57 12.90 -1.62
C PHE A 14 5.91 11.54 -1.90
N ILE A 15 5.73 11.18 -3.18
CA ILE A 15 5.19 9.87 -3.59
C ILE A 15 6.19 8.77 -3.22
N ASP A 16 7.47 8.96 -3.53
CA ASP A 16 8.51 7.99 -3.20
C ASP A 16 8.68 7.80 -1.69
N GLU A 17 8.53 8.87 -0.90
CA GLU A 17 8.54 8.82 0.57
C GLU A 17 7.32 8.05 1.11
N GLN A 18 6.13 8.28 0.57
CA GLN A 18 4.91 7.57 0.97
C GLN A 18 4.95 6.08 0.58
N HIS A 19 5.44 5.75 -0.62
CA HIS A 19 5.63 4.35 -0.99
C HIS A 19 6.60 3.65 -0.03
N LYS A 20 7.75 4.26 0.28
CA LYS A 20 8.70 3.68 1.25
C LYS A 20 8.03 3.39 2.59
N MET A 21 7.21 4.30 3.10
CA MET A 21 6.47 4.09 4.34
C MET A 21 5.50 2.90 4.25
N LEU A 22 4.79 2.73 3.13
CA LEU A 22 3.95 1.53 2.91
C LEU A 22 4.77 0.23 3.01
N PHE A 23 5.96 0.19 2.40
CA PHE A 23 6.85 -0.96 2.51
C PHE A 23 7.39 -1.15 3.94
N GLU A 24 7.68 -0.07 4.66
CA GLU A 24 8.16 -0.12 6.05
C GLU A 24 7.09 -0.65 7.01
N ILE A 25 5.85 -0.17 6.92
CA ILE A 25 4.72 -0.66 7.74
C ILE A 25 4.51 -2.16 7.47
N ALA A 26 4.55 -2.55 6.20
CA ALA A 26 4.38 -3.94 5.86
C ALA A 26 5.54 -4.85 6.31
N HIS A 27 6.76 -4.34 6.27
CA HIS A 27 7.93 -5.03 6.80
C HIS A 27 7.81 -5.22 8.33
N LYS A 28 7.34 -4.21 9.06
CA LYS A 28 7.04 -4.29 10.49
C LYS A 28 6.02 -5.40 10.80
N ALA A 29 4.96 -5.53 10.00
CA ALA A 29 3.97 -6.60 10.18
C ALA A 29 4.60 -8.00 9.99
N TYR A 30 5.47 -8.13 8.99
CA TYR A 30 6.19 -9.38 8.73
C TYR A 30 7.18 -9.75 9.84
N ASP A 31 7.89 -8.76 10.39
CA ASP A 31 8.82 -8.99 11.51
C ASP A 31 8.09 -9.48 12.76
N ILE A 32 6.90 -8.92 13.06
CA ILE A 32 6.06 -9.39 14.16
C ILE A 32 5.61 -10.83 13.89
N TYR A 33 5.14 -11.12 12.68
CA TYR A 33 4.77 -12.46 12.25
C TYR A 33 5.92 -13.46 12.44
N LYS A 34 7.14 -13.11 12.04
CA LYS A 34 8.34 -13.97 12.15
C LYS A 34 8.91 -14.11 13.56
N ASN A 35 8.44 -13.34 14.54
CA ASN A 35 9.03 -13.35 15.88
C ASN A 35 8.53 -14.53 16.73
N ASP A 36 9.17 -15.69 16.63
CA ASP A 36 8.77 -16.90 17.37
C ASP A 36 8.83 -16.79 18.91
N LEU A 37 9.35 -15.68 19.46
CA LEU A 37 9.41 -15.44 20.91
C LEU A 37 8.12 -14.83 21.48
N VAL A 38 7.20 -14.39 20.62
CA VAL A 38 5.92 -13.78 21.03
C VAL A 38 4.81 -14.82 20.85
N LEU A 39 4.22 -15.29 21.96
CA LEU A 39 3.17 -16.32 21.95
C LEU A 39 1.82 -15.80 21.44
N ASP A 40 1.50 -14.53 21.72
CA ASP A 40 0.30 -13.85 21.24
C ASP A 40 0.71 -12.59 20.47
N LYS A 41 0.63 -12.70 19.14
CA LYS A 41 0.99 -11.63 18.21
C LYS A 41 -0.24 -10.93 17.65
N TYR A 42 -1.43 -11.44 17.94
CA TYR A 42 -2.64 -11.08 17.21
C TYR A 42 -2.91 -9.57 17.28
N ASP A 43 -2.98 -9.01 18.48
CA ASP A 43 -3.25 -7.57 18.66
C ASP A 43 -2.22 -6.69 17.94
N LYS A 44 -0.94 -7.07 17.99
CA LYS A 44 0.14 -6.32 17.34
C LYS A 44 0.05 -6.38 15.82
N ILE A 45 -0.29 -7.53 15.26
CA ILE A 45 -0.40 -7.64 13.80
C ILE A 45 -1.67 -6.95 13.32
N VAL A 46 -2.78 -7.06 14.05
CA VAL A 46 -4.01 -6.30 13.75
C VAL A 46 -3.73 -4.80 13.75
N GLU A 47 -3.01 -4.29 14.76
CA GLU A 47 -2.61 -2.88 14.83
C GLU A 47 -1.82 -2.44 13.59
N VAL A 48 -0.84 -3.23 13.16
CA VAL A 48 -0.01 -2.89 11.99
C VAL A 48 -0.76 -3.05 10.67
N ILE A 49 -1.70 -3.99 10.57
CA ILE A 49 -2.56 -4.10 9.37
C ILE A 49 -3.51 -2.90 9.28
N GLU A 50 -4.11 -2.47 10.39
CA GLU A 50 -4.94 -1.26 10.40
C GLU A 50 -4.09 -0.01 10.09
N GLU A 51 -2.86 0.08 10.60
CA GLU A 51 -1.88 1.10 10.22
C GLU A 51 -1.63 1.10 8.70
N LEU A 52 -1.43 -0.08 8.10
CA LEU A 52 -1.22 -0.24 6.66
C LEU A 52 -2.45 0.21 5.85
N LYS A 53 -3.65 -0.16 6.26
CA LYS A 53 -4.91 0.23 5.60
C LYS A 53 -5.09 1.74 5.63
N GLU A 54 -4.94 2.36 6.79
CA GLU A 54 -5.12 3.80 6.95
C GLU A 54 -4.04 4.58 6.20
N TYR A 55 -2.79 4.12 6.22
CA TYR A 55 -1.72 4.76 5.45
C TYR A 55 -1.92 4.61 3.93
N THR A 56 -2.47 3.48 3.47
CA THR A 56 -2.85 3.29 2.06
C THR A 56 -3.92 4.28 1.62
N LYS A 57 -4.97 4.48 2.42
CA LYS A 57 -6.01 5.49 2.17
C LYS A 57 -5.45 6.90 2.13
N TYR A 58 -4.56 7.23 3.08
CA TYR A 58 -3.88 8.52 3.12
C TYR A 58 -3.06 8.77 1.86
N HIS A 59 -2.20 7.81 1.49
CA HIS A 59 -1.34 7.88 0.31
C HIS A 59 -2.15 8.12 -0.98
N PHE A 60 -3.19 7.32 -1.22
CA PHE A 60 -4.07 7.50 -2.38
C PHE A 60 -4.74 8.88 -2.39
N GLY A 61 -5.16 9.38 -1.23
CA GLY A 61 -5.73 10.72 -1.12
C GLY A 61 -4.75 11.83 -1.53
N GLU A 62 -3.47 11.71 -1.17
CA GLU A 62 -2.43 12.67 -1.55
C GLU A 62 -2.08 12.58 -3.03
N GLU A 63 -1.98 11.36 -3.58
CA GLU A 63 -1.74 11.14 -5.00
C GLU A 63 -2.91 11.63 -5.86
N GLU A 64 -4.15 11.40 -5.44
CA GLU A 64 -5.34 11.89 -6.13
C GLU A 64 -5.40 13.42 -6.17
N LYS A 65 -5.06 14.10 -5.05
CA LYS A 65 -4.93 15.57 -5.04
C LYS A 65 -3.87 16.02 -6.04
N PHE A 66 -2.70 15.39 -6.02
CA PHE A 66 -1.61 15.70 -6.96
C PHE A 66 -2.03 15.49 -8.43
N MET A 67 -2.76 14.41 -8.73
CA MET A 67 -3.29 14.13 -10.07
C MET A 67 -4.27 15.22 -10.52
N VAL A 68 -5.17 15.67 -9.65
CA VAL A 68 -6.14 16.73 -9.94
C VAL A 68 -5.44 18.06 -10.19
N GLU A 69 -4.51 18.45 -9.31
CA GLU A 69 -3.73 19.69 -9.43
C GLU A 69 -2.90 19.71 -10.72
N SER A 70 -2.34 18.56 -11.10
CA SER A 70 -1.56 18.37 -12.32
C SER A 70 -2.41 18.17 -13.58
N LYS A 71 -3.76 18.17 -13.46
CA LYS A 71 -4.71 17.93 -14.56
C LYS A 71 -4.45 16.62 -15.31
N TYR A 72 -4.10 15.56 -14.57
CA TYR A 72 -3.80 14.26 -15.12
C TYR A 72 -5.03 13.65 -15.82
N LYS A 73 -4.93 13.38 -17.12
CA LYS A 73 -6.06 12.97 -17.97
C LYS A 73 -6.69 11.63 -17.58
N LYS A 74 -5.92 10.73 -16.97
CA LYS A 74 -6.35 9.37 -16.58
C LYS A 74 -6.74 9.28 -15.10
N PHE A 75 -6.99 10.41 -14.44
CA PHE A 75 -7.37 10.47 -13.03
C PHE A 75 -8.49 9.48 -12.67
N PHE A 76 -9.61 9.48 -13.39
CA PHE A 76 -10.75 8.62 -13.07
C PHE A 76 -10.41 7.12 -13.11
N SER A 77 -9.67 6.67 -14.13
CA SER A 77 -9.26 5.26 -14.22
C SER A 77 -8.21 4.86 -13.17
N HIS A 78 -7.41 5.83 -12.71
CA HIS A 78 -6.47 5.60 -11.61
C HIS A 78 -7.25 5.47 -10.30
N LYS A 79 -8.12 6.45 -10.00
CA LYS A 79 -8.95 6.46 -8.80
C LYS A 79 -9.82 5.21 -8.64
N ILE A 80 -10.35 4.64 -9.73
CA ILE A 80 -11.11 3.38 -9.65
C ILE A 80 -10.25 2.25 -9.06
N GLN A 81 -8.97 2.15 -9.43
CA GLN A 81 -8.07 1.14 -8.85
C GLN A 81 -7.87 1.37 -7.35
N HIS A 82 -7.71 2.62 -6.92
CA HIS A 82 -7.62 2.97 -5.50
C HIS A 82 -8.89 2.57 -4.74
N ASP A 83 -10.05 2.96 -5.27
CA ASP A 83 -11.35 2.68 -4.66
C ASP A 83 -11.60 1.17 -4.54
N ASP A 84 -11.21 0.39 -5.55
CA ASP A 84 -11.32 -1.07 -5.54
C ASP A 84 -10.46 -1.67 -4.43
N LEU A 85 -9.19 -1.25 -4.30
CA LEU A 85 -8.33 -1.75 -3.21
C LEU A 85 -8.86 -1.33 -1.84
N ILE A 86 -9.28 -0.07 -1.66
CA ILE A 86 -9.86 0.40 -0.40
C ILE A 86 -11.08 -0.44 -0.04
N SER A 87 -11.95 -0.72 -1.01
CA SER A 87 -13.13 -1.57 -0.81
C SER A 87 -12.74 -2.98 -0.36
N ASP A 88 -11.71 -3.57 -0.95
CA ASP A 88 -11.22 -4.89 -0.57
C ASP A 88 -10.58 -4.89 0.82
N LEU A 89 -9.84 -3.83 1.19
CA LEU A 89 -9.28 -3.66 2.53
C LEU A 89 -10.35 -3.50 3.61
N ASP A 90 -11.41 -2.75 3.32
CA ASP A 90 -12.52 -2.52 4.26
C ASP A 90 -13.37 -3.80 4.45
N LYS A 91 -13.41 -4.70 3.46
CA LYS A 91 -14.07 -6.02 3.59
C LYS A 91 -13.29 -6.99 4.47
N MET A 92 -11.99 -6.75 4.71
CA MET A 92 -11.17 -7.63 5.55
C MET A 92 -11.55 -7.46 7.02
N ASN A 93 -12.36 -8.37 7.54
CA ASN A 93 -12.68 -8.42 8.96
C ASN A 93 -11.58 -9.17 9.73
N LEU A 94 -10.69 -8.41 10.37
CA LEU A 94 -9.62 -8.98 11.18
C LEU A 94 -10.15 -9.66 12.45
N LYS A 95 -11.35 -9.28 12.93
CA LYS A 95 -11.94 -9.78 14.20
C LYS A 95 -12.48 -11.20 14.11
N ASP A 96 -12.75 -11.70 12.91
CA ASP A 96 -13.30 -13.06 12.69
C ASP A 96 -12.19 -14.11 12.47
N MET A 97 -10.92 -13.71 12.64
CA MET A 97 -9.76 -14.58 12.41
C MET A 97 -9.57 -15.57 13.58
N ASP A 98 -10.17 -16.76 13.48
CA ASP A 98 -9.98 -17.89 14.41
C ASP A 98 -9.08 -19.02 13.84
N HIS A 99 -8.54 -19.85 14.73
CA HIS A 99 -7.75 -21.09 14.64
C HIS A 99 -6.51 -21.12 13.72
N ASN A 100 -6.34 -20.19 12.77
CA ASN A 100 -5.15 -20.08 11.92
C ASN A 100 -4.82 -18.63 11.54
N GLN A 101 -4.72 -17.79 12.57
CA GLN A 101 -4.45 -16.35 12.48
C GLN A 101 -3.19 -16.06 11.66
N ASP A 102 -2.10 -16.76 11.93
CA ASP A 102 -0.82 -16.64 11.22
C ASP A 102 -0.95 -16.72 9.69
N LYS A 103 -1.75 -17.66 9.19
CA LYS A 103 -1.96 -17.82 7.74
C LYS A 103 -2.73 -16.65 7.15
N ALA A 104 -3.86 -16.30 7.77
CA ALA A 104 -4.71 -15.23 7.26
C ALA A 104 -4.01 -13.86 7.30
N LEU A 105 -3.15 -13.62 8.29
CA LEU A 105 -2.33 -12.41 8.36
C LEU A 105 -1.32 -12.36 7.21
N LEU A 106 -0.63 -13.47 6.94
CA LEU A 106 0.32 -13.56 5.84
C LEU A 106 -0.36 -13.39 4.48
N ASP A 107 -1.56 -13.96 4.30
CA ASP A 107 -2.35 -13.82 3.08
C ASP A 107 -2.74 -12.35 2.83
N ILE A 108 -3.13 -11.61 3.87
CA ILE A 108 -3.43 -10.17 3.77
C ILE A 108 -2.18 -9.37 3.38
N LEU A 109 -1.05 -9.58 4.07
CA LEU A 109 0.19 -8.87 3.76
C LEU A 109 0.63 -9.12 2.32
N ASN A 110 0.58 -10.37 1.87
CA ASN A 110 0.93 -10.73 0.50
C ASN A 110 0.02 -10.06 -0.53
N PHE A 111 -1.30 -10.08 -0.31
CA PHE A 111 -2.27 -9.45 -1.18
C PHE A 111 -2.00 -7.95 -1.33
N VAL A 112 -1.87 -7.23 -0.21
CA VAL A 112 -1.67 -5.77 -0.22
C VAL A 112 -0.37 -5.40 -0.93
N LEU A 113 0.71 -6.12 -0.64
CA LEU A 113 2.03 -5.77 -1.19
C LEU A 113 2.20 -6.17 -2.63
N GLU A 114 1.60 -7.28 -3.06
CA GLU A 114 1.56 -7.63 -4.47
C GLU A 114 0.77 -6.58 -5.26
N TRP A 115 -0.37 -6.12 -4.71
CA TRP A 115 -1.15 -5.07 -5.34
C TRP A 115 -0.34 -3.77 -5.44
N ILE A 116 0.24 -3.29 -4.33
CA ILE A 116 1.01 -2.03 -4.29
C ILE A 116 2.19 -2.09 -5.27
N GLN A 117 2.97 -3.16 -5.27
CA GLN A 117 4.10 -3.30 -6.20
C GLN A 117 3.67 -3.26 -7.66
N ASN A 118 2.58 -3.96 -8.00
CA ASN A 118 2.04 -3.94 -9.35
C ASN A 118 1.51 -2.56 -9.74
N HIS A 119 0.85 -1.87 -8.81
CA HIS A 119 0.27 -0.56 -9.03
C HIS A 119 1.35 0.48 -9.29
N ILE A 120 2.38 0.54 -8.45
CA ILE A 120 3.54 1.43 -8.64
C ILE A 120 4.16 1.22 -10.02
N LEU A 121 4.48 -0.04 -10.35
CA LEU A 121 5.21 -0.36 -11.58
C LEU A 121 4.39 -0.10 -12.85
N LYS A 122 3.08 -0.33 -12.82
CA LYS A 122 2.21 -0.28 -14.02
C LYS A 122 1.44 1.02 -14.15
N THR A 123 1.18 1.71 -13.05
CA THR A 123 0.28 2.87 -12.98
C THR A 123 1.03 4.12 -12.55
N ASP A 124 1.66 4.14 -11.38
CA ASP A 124 2.18 5.39 -10.76
C ASP A 124 3.42 5.91 -11.49
N LEU A 125 4.30 5.00 -11.92
CA LEU A 125 5.42 5.36 -12.80
C LEU A 125 4.93 5.98 -14.12
N GLY A 126 3.84 5.46 -14.69
CA GLY A 126 3.23 6.01 -15.90
C GLY A 126 2.62 7.38 -15.66
N MET A 127 1.88 7.54 -14.56
CA MET A 127 1.26 8.79 -14.13
C MET A 127 2.31 9.90 -13.96
N THR A 128 3.36 9.63 -13.18
CA THR A 128 4.41 10.63 -12.89
C THR A 128 5.23 10.98 -14.13
N ALA A 129 5.50 10.02 -15.01
CA ALA A 129 6.17 10.28 -16.29
C ALA A 129 5.33 11.16 -17.23
N GLU A 130 4.01 10.96 -17.31
CA GLU A 130 3.12 11.80 -18.10
C GLU A 130 3.03 13.23 -17.55
N ILE A 131 2.90 13.38 -16.22
CA ILE A 131 2.83 14.70 -15.58
C ILE A 131 4.15 15.47 -15.78
N LYS A 132 5.30 14.84 -15.58
CA LYS A 132 6.61 15.47 -15.80
C LYS A 132 6.79 16.00 -17.23
N LYS A 133 6.34 15.24 -18.24
CA LYS A 133 6.37 15.66 -19.65
C LYS A 133 5.45 16.84 -19.95
N SER A 134 4.39 17.04 -19.16
CA SER A 134 3.47 18.17 -19.34
C SER A 134 3.99 19.48 -18.73
N LEU A 135 4.99 19.39 -17.85
CA LEU A 135 5.62 20.53 -17.16
C LEU A 135 6.93 20.99 -17.83
N SER A 136 7.47 20.19 -18.75
CA SER A 136 8.64 20.51 -19.59
C SER A 136 8.23 21.21 -20.89
#